data_AF-A0A953QTV2-F1
#
_entry.id   AF-A0A953QTV2-F1
#
_cell.length_a   1.000
_cell.length_b   1.000
_cell.length_c   1.000
_cell.angle_alpha   90.00
_cell.angle_beta   90.00
_cell.angle_gamma   90.00
#
_symmetry.space_group_name_H-M   'P 1'
#
loop_
_entity.id
_entity.type
_entity.pdbx_description
1 polymer ?
#
loop_
_entity_poly.entity_id
_entity_poly.type
_entity_poly.pdbx_seq_one_letter_code
_entity_poly.pdbx_strand_id
1 'polypeptide(L)'
;MPVIALAEFLYGIGQSRWRTAYEGWLDANASLFIILTVERETARYYAEIRHELKTAGTPIPTNDLWIAAFAREHHLPILSRDAHFRAVRNLHQLTW
;
A
#
# COMPACT_ATOMS: atom_id res chain seq x y z
N MET A 1 6.56 2.78 -4.23
CA MET A 1 5.62 1.65 -4.11
C MET A 1 5.91 0.91 -2.80
N PRO A 2 4.93 0.79 -1.88
CA PRO A 2 5.07 -0.05 -0.69
C PRO A 2 5.42 -1.50 -1.03
N VAL A 3 6.33 -2.11 -0.27
CA VAL A 3 6.69 -3.53 -0.47
C VAL A 3 5.50 -4.48 -0.28
N ILE A 4 4.50 -4.09 0.51
CA ILE A 4 3.24 -4.83 0.67
C ILE A 4 2.47 -4.89 -0.65
N ALA A 5 2.33 -3.76 -1.35
CA ALA A 5 1.64 -3.71 -2.63
C ALA A 5 2.40 -4.52 -3.71
N LEU A 6 3.74 -4.50 -3.67
CA LEU A 6 4.57 -5.37 -4.51
C LEU A 6 4.30 -6.86 -4.21
N ALA A 7 4.21 -7.24 -2.94
CA ALA A 7 3.93 -8.62 -2.55
C ALA A 7 2.54 -9.08 -3.04
N GLU A 8 1.51 -8.24 -2.92
CA GLU A 8 0.18 -8.53 -3.47
C GLU A 8 0.21 -8.68 -4.99
N PHE A 9 0.95 -7.82 -5.68
CA PHE A 9 1.10 -7.89 -7.13
C PHE A 9 1.80 -9.19 -7.57
N LEU A 10 2.91 -9.57 -6.91
CA LEU A 10 3.62 -10.82 -7.17
C LEU A 10 2.75 -12.05 -6.89
N TYR A 11 1.96 -12.02 -5.81
CA TYR A 11 0.99 -13.08 -5.53
C TYR A 11 -0.05 -13.21 -6.66
N GLY A 12 -0.59 -12.08 -7.13
CA GLY A 12 -1.52 -12.06 -8.27
C GLY A 12 -0.91 -12.59 -9.57
N ILE A 13 0.35 -12.24 -9.84
CA ILE A 13 1.12 -12.79 -10.97
C ILE A 13 1.22 -14.31 -10.87
N GLY A 14 1.54 -14.84 -9.69
CA GLY A 14 1.68 -16.28 -9.46
C GLY A 14 0.42 -17.09 -9.77
N GLN A 15 -0.77 -16.48 -9.63
CA GLN A 15 -2.07 -17.09 -9.94
C GLN A 15 -2.52 -16.85 -11.40
N SER A 16 -1.79 -16.06 -12.17
CA SER A 16 -2.21 -15.61 -13.50
C SER A 16 -1.82 -16.59 -14.61
N ARG A 17 -2.70 -16.75 -15.60
CA ARG A 17 -2.38 -17.45 -16.87
C ARG A 17 -1.28 -16.75 -17.69
N TRP A 18 -1.04 -15.46 -17.42
CA TRP A 18 -0.06 -14.62 -18.10
C TRP A 18 1.19 -14.36 -17.26
N ARG A 19 1.46 -15.25 -16.29
CA ARG A 19 2.56 -15.12 -15.33
C ARG A 19 3.88 -14.68 -15.96
N THR A 20 4.38 -15.42 -16.96
CA THR A 20 5.67 -15.13 -17.60
C THR A 20 5.73 -13.73 -18.24
N ALA A 21 4.62 -13.27 -18.83
CA ALA A 21 4.57 -11.94 -19.41
C ALA A 21 4.61 -10.84 -18.35
N TYR A 22 3.92 -11.02 -17.23
CA TYR A 22 3.93 -10.05 -16.13
C TYR A 22 5.21 -10.05 -15.31
N GLU A 23 5.83 -11.22 -15.09
CA GLU A 23 7.17 -11.31 -14.49
C GLU A 23 8.18 -10.57 -15.37
N GLY A 24 8.22 -10.86 -16.68
CA GLY A 24 9.11 -10.16 -17.61
C GLY A 24 8.86 -8.66 -17.68
N TRP A 25 7.59 -8.22 -17.62
CA TRP A 25 7.25 -6.80 -17.54
C TRP A 25 7.76 -6.16 -16.24
N LEU A 26 7.59 -6.82 -15.10
CA LEU A 26 8.05 -6.31 -13.81
C LEU A 26 9.57 -6.18 -13.77
N ASP A 27 10.30 -7.19 -14.25
CA ASP A 27 11.76 -7.17 -14.32
C ASP A 27 12.28 -6.05 -15.24
N ALA A 28 11.67 -5.90 -16.41
CA ALA A 28 12.04 -4.85 -17.37
C ALA A 28 11.76 -3.43 -16.84
N ASN A 29 10.82 -3.27 -15.92
CA ASN A 29 10.38 -1.98 -15.39
C ASN A 29 10.77 -1.77 -13.92
N ALA A 30 11.55 -2.67 -13.31
CA ALA A 30 11.85 -2.63 -11.89
C ALA A 30 12.49 -1.30 -11.46
N SER A 31 13.32 -0.70 -12.31
CA SER A 31 13.99 0.59 -12.08
C SER A 31 13.05 1.79 -12.04
N LEU A 32 11.81 1.66 -12.54
CA LEU A 32 10.80 2.71 -12.48
C LEU A 32 10.18 2.84 -11.09
N PHE A 33 10.37 1.84 -10.22
CA PHE A 33 9.75 1.80 -8.90
C PHE A 33 10.78 2.00 -7.80
N ILE A 34 10.58 3.05 -7.00
CA ILE A 34 11.22 3.14 -5.68
C ILE A 34 10.42 2.26 -4.72
N ILE A 35 11.03 1.21 -4.19
CA ILE A 35 10.39 0.31 -3.22
C ILE A 35 10.54 0.89 -1.82
N LEU A 36 9.42 1.02 -1.11
CA LEU A 36 9.37 1.47 0.28
C LEU A 36 9.28 0.24 1.19
N THR A 37 10.28 0.07 2.05
CA THR A 37 10.40 -1.06 2.99
C THR A 37 9.91 -0.67 4.38
N VAL A 38 9.39 -1.64 5.14
CA VAL A 38 8.91 -1.37 6.50
C VAL A 38 10.08 -1.08 7.42
N GLU A 39 10.05 0.10 8.02
CA GLU A 39 11.00 0.49 9.07
C GLU A 39 10.28 0.70 10.41
N ARG A 40 11.06 1.00 11.46
CA ARG A 40 10.51 1.29 12.78
C ARG A 40 9.55 2.49 12.74
N GLU A 41 9.83 3.48 11.92
CA GLU A 41 8.96 4.65 11.77
C GLU A 41 7.64 4.30 11.07
N THR A 42 7.68 3.50 10.00
CA THR A 42 6.47 2.93 9.36
C THR A 42 5.59 2.18 10.38
N ALA A 43 6.21 1.38 11.26
CA ALA A 43 5.48 0.64 12.30
C ALA A 43 4.78 1.56 13.32
N ARG A 44 5.35 2.74 13.61
CA ARG A 44 4.69 3.75 14.45
C ARG A 44 3.45 4.32 13.76
N TYR A 45 3.59 4.77 12.52
CA TYR A 45 2.44 5.28 11.75
C TYR A 45 1.34 4.23 11.60
N TYR A 46 1.69 2.96 11.38
CA TYR A 46 0.74 1.85 11.38
C TYR A 46 -0.05 1.78 12.69
N ALA A 47 0.65 1.79 13.84
CA ALA A 47 0.02 1.67 15.15
C ALA A 47 -0.92 2.85 15.45
N GLU A 48 -0.48 4.07 15.11
CA GLU A 48 -1.28 5.29 15.24
C GLU A 48 -2.56 5.21 14.41
N ILE A 49 -2.45 4.92 13.10
CA ILE A 49 -3.61 4.81 12.21
C ILE A 49 -4.55 3.68 12.68
N ARG A 50 -4.01 2.54 13.11
CA ARG A 50 -4.82 1.42 13.60
C ARG A 50 -5.63 1.82 14.82
N HIS A 51 -5.03 2.57 15.74
CA HIS A 51 -5.71 3.06 16.93
C HIS A 51 -6.78 4.10 16.58
N GLU A 52 -6.48 5.01 15.66
CA GLU A 52 -7.44 6.01 15.14
C GLU A 52 -8.68 5.33 14.54
N LEU A 53 -8.48 4.37 13.63
CA LEU A 53 -9.56 3.63 12.96
C LEU A 53 -10.37 2.77 13.93
N LYS A 54 -9.69 2.11 14.88
CA LYS A 54 -10.38 1.30 15.91
C LYS A 54 -11.28 2.18 16.79
N THR A 55 -10.76 3.34 17.22
CA THR A 55 -11.53 4.30 18.02
C THR A 55 -12.71 4.88 17.25
N ALA A 56 -12.55 5.08 15.93
CA ALA A 56 -13.61 5.55 15.05
C ALA A 56 -14.59 4.45 14.59
N GLY A 57 -14.39 3.19 14.95
CA GLY A 57 -15.24 2.07 14.53
C GLY A 57 -15.18 1.76 13.02
N THR A 58 -14.07 2.10 12.36
CA THR A 58 -13.89 1.98 10.90
C THR A 58 -12.63 1.17 10.55
N PRO A 59 -12.51 -0.09 11.00
CA PRO A 59 -11.36 -0.91 10.65
C PRO A 59 -11.27 -1.14 9.13
N ILE A 60 -10.05 -1.10 8.61
CA ILE A 60 -9.74 -1.43 7.21
C ILE A 60 -8.87 -2.69 7.14
N PRO A 61 -8.75 -3.35 5.97
CA PRO A 61 -7.86 -4.48 5.78
C PRO A 61 -6.40 -4.19 6.18
N THR A 62 -5.69 -5.22 6.66
CA THR A 62 -4.33 -5.07 7.19
C THR A 62 -3.33 -4.53 6.17
N ASN A 63 -3.46 -4.91 4.89
CA ASN A 63 -2.55 -4.44 3.84
C ASN A 63 -2.78 -2.97 3.50
N ASP A 64 -4.05 -2.54 3.44
CA ASP A 64 -4.40 -1.12 3.29
C ASP A 64 -3.87 -0.28 4.45
N LEU A 65 -3.91 -0.83 5.67
CA LEU A 65 -3.35 -0.16 6.83
C LEU A 65 -1.83 0.07 6.71
N TRP A 66 -1.07 -0.91 6.21
CA TRP A 66 0.35 -0.72 5.91
C TRP A 66 0.59 0.30 4.81
N ILE A 67 -0.18 0.22 3.72
CA ILE A 67 -0.07 1.17 2.60
C ILE A 67 -0.38 2.61 3.08
N ALA A 68 -1.39 2.77 3.93
CA ALA A 68 -1.73 4.05 4.57
C ALA A 68 -0.61 4.57 5.47
N ALA A 69 0.05 3.68 6.22
CA ALA A 69 1.21 4.04 7.04
C ALA A 69 2.36 4.59 6.20
N PHE A 70 2.72 3.92 5.09
CA PHE A 70 3.74 4.43 4.16
C PHE A 70 3.40 5.79 3.59
N ALA A 71 2.16 5.97 3.16
CA ALA A 71 1.72 7.23 2.59
C ALA A 71 1.76 8.38 3.60
N ARG A 72 1.37 8.12 4.86
CA ARG A 72 1.46 9.11 5.94
C ARG A 72 2.90 9.42 6.35
N GLU A 73 3.76 8.40 6.44
CA GLU A 73 5.19 8.56 6.73
C GLU A 73 5.91 9.44 5.69
N HIS A 74 5.69 9.14 4.41
CA HIS A 74 6.38 9.84 3.31
C HIS A 74 5.64 11.07 2.79
N HIS A 75 4.49 11.43 3.37
CA HIS A 75 3.64 12.54 2.91
C HIS A 75 3.26 12.42 1.43
N LEU A 76 3.06 11.18 0.95
CA LEU A 76 2.73 10.89 -0.44
C LEU A 76 1.23 10.62 -0.59
N PRO A 77 0.62 11.05 -1.70
CA PRO A 77 -0.75 10.66 -2.00
C PRO A 77 -0.84 9.17 -2.31
N ILE A 78 -1.97 8.56 -1.99
CA ILE A 78 -2.32 7.22 -2.45
C ILE A 78 -3.14 7.35 -3.72
N LEU A 79 -2.64 6.79 -4.80
CA LEU A 79 -3.42 6.58 -6.01
C LEU A 79 -4.21 5.27 -5.85
N SER A 80 -5.50 5.34 -5.53
CA SER A 80 -6.38 4.16 -5.39
C SER A 80 -7.84 4.47 -5.66
N ARG A 81 -8.62 3.48 -6.12
CA ARG A 81 -10.10 3.54 -6.18
C ARG A 81 -10.76 2.97 -4.92
N ASP A 82 -9.98 2.42 -4.01
CA ASP A 82 -10.49 1.83 -2.77
C ASP A 82 -11.00 2.91 -1.82
N ALA A 83 -12.24 2.77 -1.36
CA ALA A 83 -12.85 3.70 -0.42
C ALA A 83 -12.26 3.59 1.01
N HIS A 84 -11.57 2.50 1.36
CA HIS A 84 -10.98 2.29 2.69
C HIS A 84 -10.08 3.45 3.11
N PHE A 85 -9.27 3.98 2.20
CA PHE A 85 -8.32 5.06 2.50
C PHE A 85 -9.00 6.38 2.89
N ARG A 86 -10.29 6.58 2.56
CA ARG A 86 -11.05 7.75 2.97
C ARG A 86 -11.33 7.80 4.48
N ALA A 87 -11.27 6.65 5.15
CA ALA A 87 -11.45 6.57 6.61
C ALA A 87 -10.19 7.00 7.38
N VAL A 88 -9.03 7.06 6.71
CA VAL A 88 -7.75 7.41 7.34
C VAL A 88 -7.55 8.92 7.33
N ARG A 89 -7.29 9.50 8.51
CA ARG A 89 -7.03 10.93 8.66
C ARG A 89 -5.64 11.29 8.14
N ASN A 90 -5.48 12.55 7.70
CA ASN A 90 -4.21 13.11 7.21
C ASN A 90 -3.60 12.32 6.05
N LEU A 91 -4.47 11.78 5.19
CA LEU A 91 -4.09 10.99 4.03
C LEU A 91 -4.75 11.59 2.79
N HIS A 92 -3.97 11.83 1.74
CA HIS A 92 -4.49 12.35 0.48
C HIS A 92 -4.70 11.19 -0.51
N GLN A 93 -5.92 10.97 -0.95
CA GLN A 93 -6.25 9.98 -1.97
C GLN A 93 -6.48 10.65 -3.32
N LEU A 94 -5.80 10.15 -4.34
CA LEU A 94 -6.03 10.46 -5.75
C LEU A 94 -6.75 9.29 -6.42
N THR A 95 -7.65 9.61 -7.35
CA THR A 95 -8.44 8.63 -8.12
C THR A 95 -8.22 8.84 -9.62
N TRP A 96 -8.35 7.79 -10.44
CA TRP A 96 -8.25 7.81 -11.90
C TRP A 96 -9.34 6.98 -12.57
#